data_AF-A0A926NFI8-F1
#
_entry.id   AF-A0A926NFI8-F1
#
_cell.length_a   1.000
_cell.length_b   1.000
_cell.length_c   1.000
_cell.angle_alpha   90.00
_cell.angle_beta   90.00
_cell.angle_gamma   90.00
#
_symmetry.space_group_name_H-M   'P 1'
#
loop_
_entity.id
_entity.type
_entity.pdbx_description
1 polymer ?
#
loop_
_entity_poly.entity_id
_entity_poly.type
_entity_poly.pdbx_seq_one_letter_code
_entity_poly.pdbx_strand_id
1 'polypeptide(L)' 'MEKICDLCKKYCNENVHGIYIYDANHKDRIELTGHESCVEGVYTKVKLIEKALPLDKVIEYLGIEVK' A
#
# COMPACT_ATOMS: atom_id res chain seq x y z
N MET A 1 -13.44 -10.61 -12.42
CA MET A 1 -13.56 -9.15 -12.18
C MET A 1 -12.18 -8.56 -12.37
N GLU A 2 -12.02 -7.58 -13.26
CA GLU A 2 -10.76 -6.85 -13.42
C GLU A 2 -10.55 -5.94 -12.22
N LYS A 3 -9.41 -6.08 -11.53
CA LYS A 3 -9.01 -5.19 -10.43
C LYS A 3 -7.94 -4.23 -10.94
N ILE A 4 -7.93 -3.00 -10.44
CA ILE A 4 -6.90 -2.01 -10.77
C ILE A 4 -5.90 -1.99 -9.61
N CYS A 5 -4.61 -1.98 -9.92
CA CYS A 5 -3.55 -1.84 -8.94
C CYS A 5 -3.62 -0.45 -8.28
N ASP A 6 -3.73 -0.41 -6.95
CA ASP A 6 -3.75 0.85 -6.20
C ASP A 6 -2.46 1.67 -6.38
N LEU A 7 -1.37 0.98 -6.71
CA LEU A 7 -0.02 1.54 -6.78
C LEU A 7 0.36 2.07 -8.17
N CYS A 8 0.15 1.27 -9.22
CA CYS A 8 0.56 1.63 -10.58
C CYS A 8 -0.61 2.02 -11.49
N LYS A 9 -1.85 1.96 -11.00
CA LYS A 9 -3.11 2.25 -11.72
C LYS A 9 -3.30 1.43 -13.01
N LYS A 10 -2.57 0.32 -13.16
CA LYS A 10 -2.73 -0.65 -14.25
C LYS A 10 -3.62 -1.81 -13.80
N TYR A 11 -4.21 -2.50 -14.77
CA TYR A 11 -5.00 -3.70 -14.54
C TYR A 11 -4.17 -4.81 -13.91
N CYS A 12 -4.71 -5.41 -12.86
CA CYS A 12 -4.25 -6.64 -12.24
C CYS A 12 -5.11 -7.80 -12.72
N ASN A 13 -4.43 -8.88 -13.08
CA ASN A 13 -5.07 -10.16 -13.31
C ASN A 13 -5.57 -10.72 -11.95
N GLU A 14 -6.27 -11.86 -12.00
CA GLU A 14 -7.02 -12.45 -10.89
C GLU A 14 -6.21 -12.63 -9.58
N ASN A 15 -4.87 -12.67 -9.67
CA ASN A 15 -3.94 -12.71 -8.55
C ASN A 15 -3.53 -11.31 -8.09
N VAL A 16 -4.44 -10.61 -7.41
CA VAL A 16 -4.08 -9.41 -6.65
C VAL A 16 -3.52 -9.79 -5.29
N HIS A 17 -2.41 -9.15 -4.92
CA HIS A 17 -1.84 -9.25 -3.59
C HIS A 17 -2.31 -8.08 -2.74
N GLY A 18 -2.60 -8.33 -1.46
CA GLY A 18 -3.03 -7.32 -0.49
C GLY A 18 -2.01 -7.17 0.63
N ILE A 19 -1.69 -5.92 1.02
CA ILE A 19 -0.93 -5.64 2.24
C ILE A 19 -1.70 -4.67 3.13
N TYR A 20 -1.47 -4.79 4.44
CA TYR A 20 -1.93 -3.81 5.42
C TYR A 20 -0.77 -2.94 5.86
N ILE A 21 -0.95 -1.63 5.74
CA ILE A 21 -0.06 -0.61 6.30
C ILE A 21 -0.70 -0.10 7.58
N TYR A 22 0.05 -0.10 8.68
CA TYR A 22 -0.41 0.39 9.97
C TYR A 22 0.20 1.76 10.27
N ASP A 23 -0.51 2.58 11.05
CA ASP A 23 0.08 3.78 11.63
C ASP A 23 1.13 3.42 12.70
N ALA A 24 1.95 4.40 13.09
CA ALA A 24 3.01 4.20 14.08
C ALA A 24 2.49 3.68 15.45
N ASN A 25 1.20 3.86 15.77
CA ASN A 25 0.58 3.37 17.00
C ASN A 25 -0.28 2.12 16.81
N HIS A 26 -0.30 1.50 15.61
CA HIS A 26 -1.10 0.33 15.26
C HIS A 26 -2.62 0.46 15.52
N LYS A 27 -3.13 1.68 15.58
CA LYS A 27 -4.54 2.01 15.80
C LYS A 27 -5.31 2.08 14.47
N ASP A 28 -4.70 2.63 13.43
CA ASP A 28 -5.30 2.82 12.12
C ASP A 28 -4.55 2.02 11.06
N ARG A 29 -5.26 1.57 10.02
CA ARG A 29 -4.66 0.82 8.92
C ARG A 29 -5.31 1.12 7.58
N ILE A 30 -4.52 0.96 6.52
CA ILE A 30 -4.95 0.98 5.12
C ILE A 30 -4.64 -0.37 4.50
N GLU A 31 -5.57 -0.88 3.69
CA GLU A 31 -5.34 -2.03 2.82
C GLU A 31 -4.96 -1.52 1.43
N LEU A 32 -3.86 -2.04 0.86
CA LEU A 32 -3.45 -1.80 -0.51
C LEU A 32 -3.52 -3.09 -1.31
N THR A 33 -4.12 -3.03 -2.48
CA THR A 33 -4.24 -4.17 -3.38
C THR A 33 -3.61 -3.89 -4.74
N GLY A 34 -2.90 -4.87 -5.29
CA GLY A 34 -2.27 -4.67 -6.59
C GLY A 34 -1.46 -5.86 -7.09
N HIS A 35 -0.61 -5.60 -8.08
CA HIS A 35 0.36 -6.58 -8.55
C HIS A 35 1.30 -6.96 -7.41
N GLU A 36 1.62 -8.24 -7.29
CA GLU A 36 2.59 -8.76 -6.31
C GLU A 36 3.89 -7.96 -6.32
N SER A 37 4.47 -7.71 -7.50
CA SER A 37 5.71 -6.92 -7.63
C SER A 37 5.58 -5.47 -7.17
N CYS A 38 4.41 -4.84 -7.35
CA CYS A 38 4.17 -3.49 -6.84
C CYS A 38 4.03 -3.50 -5.31
N VAL A 39 3.26 -4.46 -4.81
CA VAL A 39 2.93 -4.61 -3.39
C VAL A 39 4.17 -4.94 -2.57
N GLU A 40 5.02 -5.88 -3.00
CA GLU A 40 6.28 -6.19 -2.34
C GLU A 40 7.23 -4.98 -2.30
N GLY A 41 7.36 -4.27 -3.43
CA GLY A 41 8.23 -3.09 -3.51
C GLY A 41 7.80 -1.96 -2.56
N VAL A 42 6.49 -1.80 -2.34
CA VAL A 42 5.95 -0.85 -1.38
C VAL A 42 6.10 -1.36 0.06
N TYR A 43 5.82 -2.64 0.31
CA TYR A 43 5.92 -3.24 1.63
C TYR A 43 7.31 -3.05 2.26
N THR A 44 8.39 -3.26 1.49
CA THR A 44 9.75 -3.02 1.98
C THR A 44 9.98 -1.56 2.34
N LYS A 45 9.49 -0.60 1.55
CA LYS A 45 9.61 0.84 1.84
C LYS A 45 8.82 1.22 3.08
N VAL A 46 7.58 0.74 3.19
CA VAL A 46 6.69 0.95 4.33
C VAL A 46 7.33 0.48 5.61
N LYS A 47 7.88 -0.73 5.65
CA LYS A 47 8.56 -1.25 6.85
C LYS A 47 9.70 -0.38 7.37
N LEU A 48 10.35 0.38 6.50
CA LEU A 48 11.43 1.29 6.88
C LEU A 48 10.90 2.59 7.50
N ILE A 49 9.67 3.00 7.20
CA ILE A 49 9.13 4.32 7.56
C ILE A 49 7.88 4.27 8.45
N GLU A 50 7.15 3.15 8.52
CA GLU A 50 5.88 3.00 9.26
C GLU A 50 6.04 3.23 10.77
N LYS A 51 7.25 3.01 11.31
CA LYS A 51 7.58 3.25 12.72
C LYS A 51 8.06 4.67 13.01
N ALA A 52 8.24 5.49 11.97
CA ALA A 52 8.80 6.84 12.07
C ALA A 52 7.79 7.92 11.68
N LEU A 53 6.80 7.58 10.85
CA LEU A 53 5.85 8.53 10.28
C LEU A 53 4.39 8.11 10.58
N PRO A 54 3.49 9.09 10.76
CA PRO A 54 2.06 8.80 10.80
C PRO A 54 1.55 8.34 9.42
N LEU A 55 0.41 7.64 9.41
CA LEU A 55 -0.10 6.90 8.26
C LEU A 55 -0.40 7.78 7.04
N ASP A 56 -0.91 8.99 7.27
CA ASP A 56 -1.13 10.02 6.25
C ASP A 56 0.15 10.38 5.51
N LYS A 57 1.27 10.50 6.25
CA LYS A 57 2.59 10.78 5.67
C LYS A 57 3.17 9.59 4.92
N VAL A 58 2.89 8.37 5.38
CA VAL A 58 3.27 7.15 4.64
C VAL A 58 2.52 7.10 3.30
N ILE A 59 1.21 7.39 3.29
CA ILE A 59 0.39 7.42 2.07
C ILE A 59 0.89 8.50 1.10
N GLU A 60 1.14 9.72 1.61
CA GLU A 60 1.68 10.85 0.83
C GLU A 60 3.04 10.49 0.20
N TYR A 61 3.94 9.89 0.99
CA TYR A 61 5.26 9.45 0.52
C TYR A 61 5.20 8.39 -0.58
N LEU A 62 4.23 7.48 -0.48
CA LEU A 62 4.01 6.44 -1.48
C LEU A 62 3.29 6.95 -2.74
N GLY A 63 2.75 8.18 -2.70
CA GLY A 63 1.99 8.76 -3.80
C GLY A 63 0.70 7.99 -4.12
N ILE A 64 0.10 7.36 -3.11
CA ILE A 64 -1.10 6.54 -3.29
C ILE A 64 -2.33 7.39 -3.00
N GLU A 65 -3.21 7.55 -3.97
CA GLU A 65 -4.55 8.08 -3.72
C GLU A 65 -5.45 6.97 -3.17
N VAL A 66 -5.78 7.09 -1.89
CA VAL A 66 -6.69 6.20 -1.15
C VAL A 66 -8.06 6.86 -1.15
N LYS A 67 -9.09 6.17 -1.64
CA LYS A 67 -10.48 6.66 -1.73
C LYS A 67 -11.26 6.42 -0.45
#